data_AF-B3RTQ7-F1
#
_entry.id   AF-B3RTQ7-F1
#
_cell.length_a   1.000
_cell.length_b   1.000
_cell.length_c   1.000
_cell.angle_alpha   90.00
_cell.angle_beta   90.00
_cell.angle_gamma   90.00
#
_symmetry.space_group_name_H-M   'P 1'
#
loop_
_entity.id
_entity.type
_entity.pdbx_description
1 polymer ?
#
loop_
_entity_poly.entity_id
_entity_poly.type
_entity_poly.pdbx_seq_one_letter_code
_entity_poly.pdbx_strand_id
1 'polypeptide(L)'
;MATCRGRWKSNWNPILLILLVAVLCYVSCREEEPSRNYQLPQHDGKRRVVELTESNFGRLKKNSELLVIHFEMPHYGQEDGKRSAKFMRDMLELTAQLSESKGVKVATLDIVKQIGLAQKITTERQYPGYIATHYKGNIIPFHGHRSVEVLSVFIMRLLEDPVYEIDGKSRKKLYDSVELPKVIGYFEGDESKEYKAFEEAAIPFRPLMMFYSVFNKKIAKTLRLKKQNTITFTKPYEKPIHFKGEPIFMNGYLIAAFIRPKSHDGVKFFPIVKSLAKQYRKNEKTAFIWVDPDEFPNMHEYWRSGFNINIENNIIGVVNVTSNESTWYRRTAEDKTTVKDLSTWLDDVMDGSVMFDSFNSKARHPKKNKQEL
;
A
#
# COMPACT_ATOMS: atom_id res chain seq x y z
N MET A 1 -36.98 40.52 58.85
CA MET A 1 -36.92 39.05 58.73
C MET A 1 -35.53 38.67 58.24
N ALA A 2 -34.85 37.79 58.98
CA ALA A 2 -33.41 37.55 58.95
C ALA A 2 -32.93 36.78 57.71
N THR A 3 -31.72 37.10 57.23
CA THR A 3 -30.99 36.38 56.18
C THR A 3 -30.04 35.35 56.81
N CYS A 4 -30.35 34.06 56.67
CA CYS A 4 -29.45 32.97 57.07
C CYS A 4 -28.30 32.81 56.05
N ARG A 5 -27.11 33.32 56.38
CA ARG A 5 -25.84 32.86 55.76
C ARG A 5 -25.26 31.74 56.60
N GLY A 6 -25.54 30.48 56.23
CA GLY A 6 -24.87 29.31 56.79
C GLY A 6 -23.42 29.26 56.32
N ARG A 7 -22.48 29.60 57.19
CA ARG A 7 -21.04 29.47 56.96
C ARG A 7 -20.66 28.01 57.17
N TRP A 8 -20.59 27.22 56.10
CA TRP A 8 -20.02 25.87 56.13
C TRP A 8 -18.52 25.96 56.47
N LYS A 9 -18.15 25.64 57.72
CA LYS A 9 -16.76 25.39 58.07
C LYS A 9 -16.40 23.99 57.59
N SER A 10 -15.82 23.90 56.41
CA SER A 10 -15.24 22.65 55.92
C SER A 10 -13.92 22.44 56.69
N ASN A 11 -13.89 21.42 57.54
CA ASN A 11 -12.73 21.08 58.37
C ASN A 11 -11.88 20.03 57.63
N TRP A 12 -11.54 20.31 56.37
CA TRP A 12 -10.76 19.39 55.55
C TRP A 12 -9.29 19.55 55.94
N ASN A 13 -8.72 18.51 56.53
CA ASN A 13 -7.30 18.47 56.84
C ASN A 13 -6.53 18.50 55.50
N PRO A 14 -5.78 19.59 55.20
CA PRO A 14 -5.13 19.76 53.91
C PRO A 14 -4.12 18.65 53.63
N ILE A 15 -3.55 18.03 54.67
CA ILE A 15 -2.64 16.88 54.56
C ILE A 15 -3.38 15.66 53.98
N LEU A 16 -4.63 15.44 54.39
CA LEU A 16 -5.45 14.32 53.90
C LEU A 16 -5.81 14.50 52.43
N LEU A 17 -6.11 15.74 52.02
CA LEU A 17 -6.41 16.07 50.62
C LEU A 17 -5.17 15.90 49.73
N ILE A 18 -4.00 16.33 50.21
CA ILE A 18 -2.72 16.16 49.50
C ILE A 18 -2.37 14.67 49.38
N LEU A 19 -2.58 13.88 50.43
CA LEU A 19 -2.38 12.43 50.37
C LEU A 19 -3.34 11.75 49.39
N LEU A 20 -4.61 12.17 49.35
CA LEU A 20 -5.60 11.62 48.42
C LEU A 20 -5.27 11.98 46.96
N VAL A 21 -4.82 13.21 46.72
CA VAL A 21 -4.33 13.64 45.39
C VAL A 21 -3.03 12.93 45.03
N ALA A 22 -2.11 12.73 45.97
CA ALA A 22 -0.86 12.00 45.73
C ALA A 22 -1.12 10.51 45.45
N VAL A 23 -2.10 9.89 46.11
CA VAL A 23 -2.52 8.50 45.83
C VAL A 23 -3.26 8.43 44.48
N LEU A 24 -4.14 9.38 44.15
CA LEU A 24 -4.79 9.44 42.83
C LEU A 24 -3.77 9.70 41.71
N CYS A 25 -2.76 10.54 41.95
CA CYS A 25 -1.63 10.74 41.05
C CYS A 25 -0.77 9.48 40.97
N TYR A 26 -0.50 8.78 42.07
CA TYR A 26 0.26 7.52 42.04
C TYR A 26 -0.47 6.41 41.29
N VAL A 27 -1.80 6.33 41.43
CA VAL A 27 -2.66 5.40 40.67
C VAL A 27 -2.76 5.80 39.20
N SER A 28 -2.78 7.11 38.88
CA SER A 28 -2.83 7.62 37.50
C SER A 28 -1.47 7.68 36.80
N CYS A 29 -0.38 7.71 37.58
CA CYS A 29 1.02 7.66 37.15
C CYS A 29 1.65 6.30 37.40
N ARG A 30 0.84 5.24 37.57
CA ARG A 30 1.34 3.90 37.33
C ARG A 30 1.65 3.83 35.83
N GLU A 31 2.88 4.19 35.49
CA GLU A 31 3.50 3.82 34.23
C GLU A 31 3.15 2.35 34.01
N GLU A 32 2.39 2.07 32.95
CA GLU A 32 2.33 0.72 32.41
C GLU A 32 3.79 0.36 32.14
N GLU A 33 4.31 -0.60 32.91
CA GLU A 33 5.63 -1.11 32.63
C GLU A 33 5.71 -1.51 31.15
N PRO A 34 6.82 -1.24 30.45
CA PRO A 34 7.07 -1.77 29.12
C PRO A 34 7.43 -3.26 29.23
N SER A 35 6.52 -4.07 29.77
CA SER A 35 6.69 -5.50 30.00
C SER A 35 5.47 -6.32 29.54
N ARG A 36 4.62 -5.77 28.66
CA ARG A 36 3.96 -6.64 27.67
C ARG A 36 5.01 -6.99 26.63
N ASN A 37 5.60 -8.17 26.77
CA ASN A 37 6.35 -8.80 25.69
C ASN A 37 5.50 -8.75 24.42
N TYR A 38 5.77 -7.78 23.53
CA TYR A 38 5.16 -7.68 22.22
C TYR A 38 5.70 -8.84 21.38
N GLN A 39 5.12 -10.02 21.59
CA GLN A 39 5.37 -11.17 20.75
C GLN A 39 4.51 -11.00 19.50
N LEU A 40 5.16 -10.98 18.35
CA LEU A 40 4.45 -11.06 17.07
C LEU A 40 3.55 -12.31 17.08
N PRO A 41 2.33 -12.21 16.55
CA PRO A 41 1.43 -13.35 16.47
C PRO A 41 2.12 -14.54 15.79
N GLN A 42 2.18 -15.66 16.50
CA GLN A 42 2.62 -16.92 15.93
C GLN A 42 1.39 -17.75 15.54
N HIS A 43 1.59 -18.61 14.54
CA HIS A 43 0.55 -19.53 14.13
C HIS A 43 0.20 -20.48 15.28
N ASP A 44 -1.07 -20.53 15.66
CA ASP A 44 -1.55 -21.26 16.85
C ASP A 44 -1.75 -22.78 16.63
N GLY A 45 -1.37 -23.28 15.45
CA GLY A 45 -1.48 -24.69 15.08
C GLY A 45 -2.86 -25.10 14.54
N LYS A 46 -3.88 -24.24 14.58
CA LYS A 46 -5.21 -24.55 14.03
C LYS A 46 -5.24 -24.31 12.52
N ARG A 47 -5.67 -25.32 11.77
CA ARG A 47 -5.86 -25.22 10.32
C ARG A 47 -7.14 -24.44 10.01
N ARG A 48 -7.00 -23.29 9.35
CA ARG A 48 -8.09 -22.38 8.93
C ARG A 48 -8.23 -22.31 7.42
N VAL A 49 -7.14 -22.49 6.68
CA VAL A 49 -7.18 -22.40 5.22
C VAL A 49 -7.83 -23.67 4.65
N VAL A 50 -8.86 -23.49 3.82
CA VAL A 50 -9.64 -24.60 3.26
C VAL A 50 -9.26 -24.89 1.82
N GLU A 51 -9.34 -26.15 1.39
CA GLU A 51 -9.25 -26.48 -0.03
C GLU A 51 -10.57 -26.11 -0.72
N LEU A 52 -10.47 -25.36 -1.81
CA LEU A 52 -11.60 -24.86 -2.57
C LEU A 52 -11.99 -25.83 -3.68
N THR A 53 -13.27 -26.15 -3.74
CA THR A 53 -13.86 -27.04 -4.74
C THR A 53 -15.17 -26.45 -5.26
N GLU A 54 -15.67 -26.96 -6.38
CA GLU A 54 -16.97 -26.51 -6.89
C GLU A 54 -18.11 -26.71 -5.87
N SER A 55 -18.05 -27.80 -5.10
CA SER A 55 -19.07 -28.14 -4.09
C SER A 55 -19.10 -27.19 -2.90
N ASN A 56 -18.00 -26.54 -2.55
CA ASN A 56 -17.92 -25.68 -1.36
C ASN A 56 -17.82 -24.17 -1.68
N PHE A 57 -17.48 -23.79 -2.91
CA PHE A 57 -17.25 -22.40 -3.30
C PHE A 57 -18.46 -21.49 -3.03
N GLY A 58 -19.66 -21.91 -3.42
CA GLY A 58 -20.88 -21.13 -3.21
C GLY A 58 -21.16 -20.86 -1.72
N ARG A 59 -20.95 -21.87 -0.86
CA ARG A 59 -21.13 -21.76 0.59
C ARG A 59 -20.08 -20.85 1.21
N LEU A 60 -18.80 -21.01 0.83
CA LEU A 60 -17.71 -20.19 1.35
C LEU A 60 -17.90 -18.73 0.99
N LYS A 61 -18.22 -18.44 -0.28
CA LYS A 61 -18.50 -17.08 -0.75
C LYS A 61 -19.65 -16.42 0.00
N LYS A 62 -20.70 -17.17 0.34
CA LYS A 62 -21.87 -16.66 1.08
C LYS A 62 -21.57 -16.42 2.57
N ASN A 63 -20.73 -17.26 3.17
CA ASN A 63 -20.47 -17.27 4.61
C ASN A 63 -19.21 -16.48 5.01
N SER A 64 -18.68 -15.65 4.11
CA SER A 64 -17.51 -14.81 4.34
C SER A 64 -17.81 -13.37 3.96
N GLU A 65 -17.36 -12.42 4.76
CA GLU A 65 -17.31 -11.01 4.35
C GLU A 65 -16.32 -10.82 3.20
N LEU A 66 -15.20 -11.53 3.28
CA LEU A 66 -14.16 -11.57 2.25
C LEU A 66 -13.59 -12.99 2.12
N LEU A 67 -13.53 -13.50 0.89
CA LEU A 67 -12.91 -14.79 0.59
C LEU A 67 -11.59 -14.57 -0.16
N VAL A 68 -10.48 -14.94 0.46
CA VAL A 68 -9.14 -14.95 -0.16
C VAL A 68 -8.89 -16.31 -0.77
N ILE A 69 -8.51 -16.36 -2.05
CA ILE A 69 -8.28 -17.60 -2.79
C ILE A 69 -6.87 -17.57 -3.36
N HIS A 70 -6.01 -18.48 -2.90
CA HIS A 70 -4.68 -18.70 -3.45
C HIS A 70 -4.71 -19.83 -4.49
N PHE A 71 -4.14 -19.57 -5.66
CA PHE A 71 -4.11 -20.51 -6.77
C PHE A 71 -2.80 -21.28 -6.76
N GLU A 72 -2.91 -22.59 -6.64
CA GLU A 72 -1.79 -23.52 -6.45
C GLU A 72 -1.67 -24.45 -7.65
N MET A 73 -0.45 -24.91 -7.88
CA MET A 73 -0.19 -25.99 -8.81
C MET A 73 0.60 -27.07 -8.06
N PRO A 74 0.23 -28.36 -8.21
CA PRO A 74 0.94 -29.44 -7.54
C PRO A 74 2.43 -29.44 -7.92
N HIS A 75 3.30 -29.45 -6.91
CA HIS A 75 4.75 -29.52 -7.11
C HIS A 75 5.18 -30.96 -7.39
N TYR A 76 5.56 -31.23 -8.64
CA TYR A 76 6.16 -32.52 -9.02
C TYR A 76 7.61 -32.61 -8.49
N GLY A 77 7.76 -33.05 -7.24
CA GLY A 77 9.00 -33.66 -6.71
C GLY A 77 10.19 -32.75 -6.38
N GLN A 78 10.21 -31.47 -6.77
CA GLN A 78 11.35 -30.58 -6.48
C GLN A 78 11.32 -30.04 -5.03
N GLU A 79 12.45 -30.15 -4.31
CA GLU A 79 12.60 -29.68 -2.92
C GLU A 79 12.29 -28.17 -2.77
N ASP A 80 12.75 -27.34 -3.71
CA ASP A 80 12.47 -25.89 -3.70
C ASP A 80 10.97 -25.59 -3.82
N GLY A 81 10.26 -26.38 -4.63
CA GLY A 81 8.80 -26.29 -4.77
C GLY A 81 8.08 -26.62 -3.46
N LYS A 82 8.47 -27.71 -2.79
CA LYS A 82 7.91 -28.08 -1.48
C LYS A 82 8.12 -26.99 -0.43
N ARG A 83 9.32 -26.41 -0.39
CA ARG A 83 9.65 -25.32 0.54
C ARG A 83 8.79 -24.08 0.29
N SER A 84 8.62 -23.71 -0.99
CA SER A 84 7.77 -22.58 -1.40
C SER A 84 6.30 -22.80 -1.02
N ALA A 85 5.75 -23.98 -1.31
CA ALA A 85 4.39 -24.34 -0.90
C ALA A 85 4.21 -24.28 0.62
N LYS A 86 5.16 -24.83 1.38
CA LYS A 86 5.10 -24.77 2.85
C LYS A 86 5.09 -23.32 3.35
N PHE A 87 6.00 -22.48 2.84
CA PHE A 87 6.04 -21.06 3.19
C PHE A 87 4.72 -20.35 2.89
N MET A 88 4.17 -20.55 1.68
CA MET A 88 2.89 -19.95 1.29
C MET A 88 1.75 -20.44 2.18
N ARG A 89 1.74 -21.74 2.51
CA ARG A 89 0.72 -22.31 3.39
C ARG A 89 0.79 -21.71 4.79
N ASP A 90 1.98 -21.65 5.39
CA ASP A 90 2.20 -21.07 6.72
C ASP A 90 1.79 -19.57 6.74
N MET A 91 2.12 -18.83 5.68
CA MET A 91 1.71 -17.43 5.50
C MET A 91 0.18 -17.29 5.47
N LEU A 92 -0.51 -18.10 4.64
CA LEU A 92 -1.96 -18.05 4.49
C LEU A 92 -2.69 -18.44 5.78
N GLU A 93 -2.18 -19.43 6.52
CA GLU A 93 -2.76 -19.85 7.79
C GLU A 93 -2.64 -18.76 8.86
N LEU A 94 -1.48 -18.10 8.96
CA LEU A 94 -1.32 -16.98 9.88
C LEU A 94 -2.19 -15.78 9.47
N THR A 95 -2.28 -15.46 8.18
CA THR A 95 -3.22 -14.44 7.69
C THR A 95 -4.68 -14.81 8.02
N ALA A 96 -5.07 -16.07 7.87
CA ALA A 96 -6.40 -16.54 8.24
C ALA A 96 -6.67 -16.38 9.74
N GLN A 97 -5.69 -16.68 10.59
CA GLN A 97 -5.77 -16.46 12.04
C GLN A 97 -6.00 -14.99 12.39
N LEU A 98 -5.25 -14.07 11.77
CA LEU A 98 -5.34 -12.63 12.05
C LEU A 98 -6.64 -12.00 11.57
N SER A 99 -7.27 -12.57 10.55
CA SER A 99 -8.46 -12.01 9.89
C SER A 99 -9.76 -12.76 10.22
N GLU A 100 -9.70 -13.83 11.01
CA GLU A 100 -10.84 -14.68 11.37
C GLU A 100 -11.99 -13.89 12.04
N SER A 101 -11.66 -13.00 12.99
CA SER A 101 -12.63 -12.17 13.69
C SER A 101 -13.34 -11.15 12.80
N LYS A 102 -12.80 -10.90 11.60
CA LYS A 102 -13.36 -9.98 10.60
C LYS A 102 -14.22 -10.70 9.55
N GLY A 103 -14.52 -11.98 9.76
CA GLY A 103 -15.35 -12.76 8.82
C GLY A 103 -14.62 -13.14 7.53
N VAL A 104 -13.28 -13.09 7.52
CA VAL A 104 -12.46 -13.47 6.36
C VAL A 104 -12.29 -14.98 6.32
N LYS A 105 -12.44 -15.56 5.13
CA LYS A 105 -12.09 -16.96 4.86
C LYS A 105 -10.94 -17.01 3.87
N VAL A 106 -9.99 -17.90 4.12
CA VAL A 106 -8.84 -18.10 3.25
C VAL A 106 -8.90 -19.52 2.69
N ALA A 107 -8.71 -19.66 1.39
CA ALA A 107 -8.79 -20.92 0.69
C ALA A 107 -7.66 -21.08 -0.32
N THR A 108 -7.36 -22.32 -0.67
CA THR A 108 -6.43 -22.69 -1.75
C THR A 108 -7.19 -23.42 -2.85
N LEU A 109 -6.84 -23.16 -4.11
CA LEU A 109 -7.43 -23.80 -5.28
C LEU A 109 -6.32 -24.45 -6.09
N ASP A 110 -6.42 -25.76 -6.30
CA ASP A 110 -5.54 -26.48 -7.22
C ASP A 110 -6.01 -26.21 -8.66
N ILE A 111 -5.20 -25.45 -9.41
CA ILE A 111 -5.51 -25.02 -10.77
C ILE A 111 -5.75 -26.23 -11.68
N VAL A 112 -4.96 -27.29 -11.52
CA VAL A 112 -4.99 -28.47 -12.41
C VAL A 112 -6.24 -29.30 -12.14
N LYS A 113 -6.61 -29.48 -10.87
CA LYS A 113 -7.80 -30.25 -10.49
C LYS A 113 -9.11 -29.49 -10.69
N GLN A 114 -9.09 -28.16 -10.56
CA GLN A 114 -10.29 -27.32 -10.52
C GLN A 114 -10.30 -26.25 -11.65
N ILE A 115 -9.85 -26.59 -12.86
CA ILE A 115 -9.71 -25.65 -13.99
C ILE A 115 -11.02 -24.87 -14.27
N GLY A 116 -12.16 -25.57 -14.30
CA GLY A 116 -13.46 -24.94 -14.56
C GLY A 116 -13.83 -23.90 -13.50
N LEU A 117 -13.63 -24.22 -12.22
CA LEU A 117 -13.83 -23.30 -11.11
C LEU A 117 -12.84 -22.12 -11.16
N ALA A 118 -11.59 -22.38 -11.49
CA ALA A 118 -10.54 -21.37 -11.60
C ALA A 118 -10.92 -20.30 -12.64
N GLN A 119 -11.38 -20.73 -13.82
CA GLN A 119 -11.88 -19.87 -14.91
C GLN A 119 -13.17 -19.12 -14.55
N LYS A 120 -14.01 -19.71 -13.70
CA LYS A 120 -15.21 -19.05 -13.17
C LYS A 120 -14.89 -17.97 -12.14
N ILE A 121 -13.82 -18.15 -11.38
CA ILE A 121 -13.42 -17.22 -10.31
C ILE A 121 -12.81 -15.94 -10.87
N THR A 122 -11.96 -16.03 -11.89
CA THR A 122 -11.27 -14.86 -12.45
C THR A 122 -11.13 -14.98 -13.96
N THR A 123 -11.28 -13.84 -14.64
CA THR A 123 -10.99 -13.68 -16.07
C THR A 123 -9.52 -13.36 -16.34
N GLU A 124 -8.74 -13.06 -15.29
CA GLU A 124 -7.30 -12.83 -15.42
C GLU A 124 -6.54 -14.13 -15.69
N ARG A 125 -5.31 -14.00 -16.20
CA ARG A 125 -4.41 -15.14 -16.40
C ARG A 125 -4.16 -15.82 -15.06
N GLN A 126 -4.57 -17.07 -14.96
CA GLN A 126 -4.30 -17.91 -13.80
C GLN A 126 -2.87 -18.44 -13.88
N TYR A 127 -2.12 -18.26 -12.80
CA TYR A 127 -0.78 -18.80 -12.64
C TYR A 127 -0.55 -19.21 -11.18
N PRO A 128 0.38 -20.14 -10.91
CA PRO A 128 0.71 -20.55 -9.56
C PRO A 128 1.16 -19.34 -8.72
N GLY A 129 0.57 -19.15 -7.54
CA GLY A 129 0.84 -18.00 -6.66
C GLY A 129 -0.14 -16.83 -6.82
N TYR A 130 -1.05 -16.87 -7.80
CA TYR A 130 -2.09 -15.86 -7.94
C TYR A 130 -3.00 -15.85 -6.70
N ILE A 131 -3.36 -14.65 -6.21
CA ILE A 131 -4.34 -14.50 -5.12
C ILE A 131 -5.47 -13.60 -5.61
N ALA A 132 -6.68 -14.13 -5.58
CA ALA A 132 -7.91 -13.37 -5.80
C ALA A 132 -8.63 -13.16 -4.47
N THR A 133 -9.25 -11.99 -4.31
CA THR A 133 -10.18 -11.75 -3.21
C THR A 133 -11.58 -11.53 -3.75
N HIS A 134 -12.57 -12.21 -3.16
CA HIS A 134 -13.98 -11.95 -3.42
C HIS A 134 -14.56 -11.14 -2.27
N TYR A 135 -15.04 -9.95 -2.58
CA TYR A 135 -15.70 -9.06 -1.63
C TYR A 135 -16.99 -8.51 -2.26
N LYS A 136 -18.14 -8.81 -1.66
CA LYS A 136 -19.46 -8.32 -2.11
C LYS A 136 -19.68 -8.44 -3.64
N GLY A 137 -19.36 -9.60 -4.22
CA GLY A 137 -19.53 -9.88 -5.65
C GLY A 137 -18.39 -9.40 -6.56
N ASN A 138 -17.47 -8.58 -6.06
CA ASN A 138 -16.32 -8.08 -6.80
C ASN A 138 -15.10 -8.98 -6.60
N ILE A 139 -14.27 -9.08 -7.63
CA ILE A 139 -12.99 -9.81 -7.60
C ILE A 139 -11.88 -8.77 -7.66
N ILE A 140 -11.03 -8.75 -6.63
CA ILE A 140 -9.90 -7.84 -6.55
C ILE A 140 -8.62 -8.68 -6.43
N PRO A 141 -7.71 -8.62 -7.41
CA PRO A 141 -6.47 -9.38 -7.37
C PRO A 141 -5.46 -8.77 -6.38
N PHE A 142 -4.69 -9.62 -5.74
CA PHE A 142 -3.55 -9.21 -4.92
C PHE A 142 -2.23 -9.45 -5.65
N HIS A 143 -1.59 -8.35 -6.04
CA HIS A 143 -0.27 -8.32 -6.69
C HIS A 143 0.88 -7.91 -5.76
N GLY A 144 0.60 -7.78 -4.46
CA GLY A 144 1.58 -7.33 -3.47
C GLY A 144 2.61 -8.40 -3.09
N HIS A 145 3.54 -8.00 -2.22
CA HIS A 145 4.57 -8.88 -1.69
C HIS A 145 3.98 -10.01 -0.82
N ARG A 146 4.54 -11.22 -0.92
CA ARG A 146 4.05 -12.43 -0.22
C ARG A 146 4.56 -12.47 1.22
N SER A 147 3.89 -11.72 2.07
CA SER A 147 4.12 -11.68 3.52
C SER A 147 2.78 -11.57 4.25
N VAL A 148 2.77 -12.00 5.50
CA VAL A 148 1.57 -11.97 6.34
C VAL A 148 1.12 -10.53 6.57
N GLU A 149 2.07 -9.64 6.81
CA GLU A 149 1.85 -8.22 7.10
C GLU A 149 1.22 -7.50 5.91
N VAL A 150 1.81 -7.63 4.71
CA VAL A 150 1.31 -6.94 3.51
C VAL A 150 -0.05 -7.48 3.10
N LEU A 151 -0.25 -8.80 3.11
CA LEU A 151 -1.55 -9.39 2.77
C LEU A 151 -2.62 -9.03 3.81
N SER A 152 -2.28 -9.03 5.11
CA SER A 152 -3.22 -8.66 6.17
C SER A 152 -3.63 -7.19 6.06
N VAL A 153 -2.69 -6.27 5.83
CA VAL A 153 -3.00 -4.85 5.59
C VAL A 153 -3.90 -4.68 4.37
N PHE A 154 -3.62 -5.39 3.28
CA PHE A 154 -4.48 -5.38 2.09
C PHE A 154 -5.90 -5.85 2.40
N ILE A 155 -6.06 -6.97 3.10
CA ILE A 155 -7.37 -7.51 3.53
C ILE A 155 -8.11 -6.50 4.42
N MET A 156 -7.44 -5.93 5.41
CA MET A 156 -8.07 -4.96 6.32
C MET A 156 -8.57 -3.73 5.56
N ARG A 157 -7.79 -3.22 4.59
CA ARG A 157 -8.22 -2.11 3.73
C ARG A 157 -9.37 -2.47 2.77
N LEU A 158 -9.49 -3.74 2.36
CA LEU A 158 -10.64 -4.17 1.55
C LEU A 158 -11.94 -4.25 2.36
N LEU A 159 -11.83 -4.47 3.67
CA LEU A 159 -12.97 -4.49 4.58
C LEU A 159 -13.44 -3.09 4.97
N GLU A 160 -12.59 -2.07 4.82
CA GLU A 160 -12.94 -0.66 5.00
C GLU A 160 -13.89 -0.16 3.89
N ASP A 161 -14.56 0.96 4.16
CA ASP A 161 -15.48 1.58 3.21
C ASP A 161 -14.75 2.00 1.92
N PRO A 162 -15.40 1.85 0.75
CA PRO A 162 -14.79 2.22 -0.53
C PRO A 162 -14.58 3.71 -0.72
N VAL A 163 -15.32 4.55 0.01
CA VAL A 163 -15.25 6.00 -0.12
C VAL A 163 -15.15 6.64 1.26
N TYR A 164 -14.14 7.48 1.46
CA TYR A 164 -13.94 8.20 2.72
C TYR A 164 -14.58 9.59 2.66
N GLU A 165 -15.58 9.84 3.50
CA GLU A 165 -16.17 11.18 3.61
C GLU A 165 -15.18 12.18 4.20
N ILE A 166 -15.13 13.39 3.64
CA ILE A 166 -14.45 14.57 4.18
C ILE A 166 -15.50 15.52 4.76
N ASP A 167 -15.77 15.34 6.05
CA ASP A 167 -16.77 16.06 6.85
C ASP A 167 -16.20 17.31 7.58
N GLY A 168 -14.88 17.47 7.60
CA GLY A 168 -14.23 18.52 8.40
C GLY A 168 -12.78 18.82 8.07
N LYS A 169 -12.20 19.77 8.81
CA LYS A 169 -10.82 20.25 8.60
C LYS A 169 -9.78 19.15 8.83
N SER A 170 -9.98 18.29 9.83
CA SER A 170 -9.04 17.21 10.15
C SER A 170 -8.95 16.18 9.02
N ARG A 171 -10.10 15.72 8.52
CA ARG A 171 -10.13 14.80 7.36
C ARG A 171 -9.60 15.46 6.10
N LYS A 172 -9.87 16.76 5.88
CA LYS A 172 -9.28 17.51 4.78
C LYS A 172 -7.75 17.54 4.88
N LYS A 173 -7.18 17.77 6.07
CA LYS A 173 -5.74 17.78 6.27
C LYS A 173 -5.12 16.41 5.94
N LEU A 174 -5.78 15.33 6.33
CA LEU A 174 -5.37 13.97 5.96
C LEU A 174 -5.43 13.79 4.43
N TYR A 175 -6.54 14.16 3.80
CA TYR A 175 -6.68 14.14 2.34
C TYR A 175 -5.56 14.91 1.64
N ASP A 176 -5.23 16.13 2.10
CA ASP A 176 -4.19 16.96 1.50
C ASP A 176 -2.78 16.33 1.65
N SER A 177 -2.54 15.57 2.72
CA SER A 177 -1.26 14.90 2.98
C SER A 177 -1.02 13.64 2.12
N VAL A 178 -2.07 13.07 1.54
CA VAL A 178 -1.95 11.88 0.68
C VAL A 178 -1.40 12.28 -0.69
N GLU A 179 -0.17 11.87 -1.01
CA GLU A 179 0.49 12.09 -2.31
C GLU A 179 0.18 10.97 -3.35
N LEU A 180 -0.60 9.96 -2.97
CA LEU A 180 -1.02 8.83 -3.82
C LEU A 180 -2.19 9.20 -4.76
N PRO A 181 -2.45 8.39 -5.83
CA PRO A 181 -3.60 8.61 -6.70
C PRO A 181 -4.89 8.63 -5.88
N LYS A 182 -5.68 9.68 -6.07
CA LYS A 182 -6.94 9.85 -5.33
C LYS A 182 -8.04 10.47 -6.18
N VAL A 183 -9.25 10.03 -5.94
CA VAL A 183 -10.47 10.51 -6.58
C VAL A 183 -11.32 11.19 -5.52
N ILE A 184 -11.90 12.35 -5.82
CA ILE A 184 -12.84 13.02 -4.93
C ILE A 184 -14.09 13.48 -5.67
N GLY A 185 -15.27 13.21 -5.10
CA GLY A 185 -16.55 13.68 -5.60
C GLY A 185 -17.26 14.61 -4.62
N TYR A 186 -17.97 15.61 -5.14
CA TYR A 186 -18.91 16.44 -4.37
C TYR A 186 -20.35 16.03 -4.72
N PHE A 187 -21.12 15.52 -3.76
CA PHE A 187 -22.48 15.04 -3.97
C PHE A 187 -23.47 15.71 -3.01
N GLU A 188 -24.76 15.44 -3.17
CA GLU A 188 -25.82 15.96 -2.29
C GLU A 188 -25.72 15.36 -0.88
N GLY A 189 -25.49 14.05 -0.83
CA GLY A 189 -25.49 13.21 0.35
C GLY A 189 -25.15 11.77 -0.03
N ASP A 190 -25.09 10.90 0.97
CA ASP A 190 -24.80 9.46 0.85
C ASP A 190 -25.96 8.64 0.25
N GLU A 191 -27.17 9.19 0.25
CA GLU A 191 -28.36 8.58 -0.36
C GLU A 191 -28.62 9.04 -1.81
N SER A 192 -27.78 9.90 -2.37
CA SER A 192 -27.92 10.36 -3.76
C SER A 192 -27.55 9.24 -4.74
N LYS A 193 -28.29 9.15 -5.86
CA LYS A 193 -28.04 8.15 -6.91
C LYS A 193 -26.62 8.26 -7.47
N GLU A 194 -26.11 9.48 -7.60
CA GLU A 194 -24.77 9.78 -8.09
C GLU A 194 -23.69 9.32 -7.11
N TYR A 195 -23.90 9.51 -5.80
CA TYR A 195 -22.99 8.99 -4.79
C TYR A 195 -22.97 7.47 -4.79
N LYS A 196 -24.13 6.79 -4.83
CA LYS A 196 -24.17 5.32 -4.87
C LYS A 196 -23.46 4.76 -6.12
N ALA A 197 -23.63 5.40 -7.28
CA ALA A 197 -22.90 5.03 -8.50
C ALA A 197 -21.37 5.26 -8.36
N PHE A 198 -20.97 6.35 -7.71
CA PHE A 198 -19.57 6.64 -7.42
C PHE A 198 -18.95 5.62 -6.44
N GLU A 199 -19.71 5.23 -5.41
CA GLU A 199 -19.34 4.23 -4.43
C GLU A 199 -19.16 2.85 -5.06
N GLU A 200 -20.09 2.43 -5.93
CA GLU A 200 -19.97 1.18 -6.69
C GLU A 200 -18.75 1.19 -7.62
N ALA A 201 -18.52 2.30 -8.31
CA ALA A 201 -17.36 2.47 -9.19
C ALA A 201 -16.01 2.44 -8.43
N ALA A 202 -15.99 2.77 -7.13
CA ALA A 202 -14.79 2.74 -6.31
C ALA A 202 -14.35 1.32 -5.93
N ILE A 203 -15.30 0.36 -5.86
CA ILE A 203 -15.04 -0.98 -5.33
C ILE A 203 -13.88 -1.70 -6.03
N PRO A 204 -13.82 -1.77 -7.38
CA PRO A 204 -12.79 -2.55 -8.07
C PRO A 204 -11.38 -1.96 -7.91
N PHE A 205 -11.27 -0.66 -7.58
CA PHE A 205 -9.99 0.02 -7.46
C PHE A 205 -9.42 -0.02 -6.04
N ARG A 206 -10.14 -0.58 -5.07
CA ARG A 206 -9.63 -0.73 -3.70
C ARG A 206 -8.55 -1.81 -3.62
N PRO A 207 -7.61 -1.69 -2.67
CA PRO A 207 -7.25 -0.48 -1.92
C PRO A 207 -6.20 0.37 -2.69
N LEU A 208 -6.02 0.12 -3.98
CA LEU A 208 -4.96 0.73 -4.79
C LEU A 208 -5.20 2.22 -5.06
N MET A 209 -6.47 2.63 -5.20
CA MET A 209 -6.86 4.02 -5.33
C MET A 209 -7.80 4.43 -4.20
N MET A 210 -7.55 5.63 -3.65
CA MET A 210 -8.34 6.19 -2.55
C MET A 210 -9.46 7.06 -3.10
N PHE A 211 -10.71 6.74 -2.79
CA PHE A 211 -11.88 7.53 -3.16
C PHE A 211 -12.37 8.33 -1.95
N TYR A 212 -12.76 9.57 -2.19
CA TYR A 212 -13.26 10.50 -1.19
C TYR A 212 -14.58 11.13 -1.63
N SER A 213 -15.45 11.41 -0.67
CA SER A 213 -16.68 12.18 -0.89
C SER A 213 -16.72 13.42 -0.03
N VAL A 214 -17.45 14.43 -0.49
CA VAL A 214 -17.80 15.62 0.28
C VAL A 214 -19.28 15.86 0.03
N PHE A 215 -20.03 16.13 1.10
CA PHE A 215 -21.43 16.58 0.98
C PHE A 215 -21.59 18.05 1.40
N ASN A 216 -20.66 18.56 2.23
CA ASN A 216 -20.71 19.94 2.70
C ASN A 216 -20.19 20.95 1.66
N LYS A 217 -21.07 21.83 1.18
CA LYS A 217 -20.75 22.91 0.23
C LYS A 217 -19.58 23.81 0.65
N LYS A 218 -19.40 24.10 1.94
CA LYS A 218 -18.29 24.95 2.42
C LYS A 218 -16.96 24.23 2.26
N ILE A 219 -16.91 22.94 2.59
CA ILE A 219 -15.71 22.10 2.44
C ILE A 219 -15.38 21.89 0.96
N ALA A 220 -16.38 21.59 0.14
CA ALA A 220 -16.24 21.41 -1.31
C ALA A 220 -15.55 22.62 -1.96
N LYS A 221 -15.94 23.85 -1.59
CA LYS A 221 -15.28 25.08 -2.07
C LYS A 221 -13.79 25.13 -1.73
N THR A 222 -13.38 24.70 -0.53
CA THR A 222 -11.95 24.67 -0.14
C THR A 222 -11.14 23.64 -0.93
N LEU A 223 -11.80 22.60 -1.44
CA LEU A 223 -11.24 21.55 -2.29
C LEU A 223 -11.36 21.88 -3.79
N ARG A 224 -11.81 23.10 -4.13
CA ARG A 224 -12.03 23.58 -5.51
C ARG A 224 -13.11 22.82 -6.28
N LEU A 225 -14.02 22.13 -5.58
CA LEU A 225 -15.20 21.48 -6.14
C LEU A 225 -16.35 22.50 -6.19
N LYS A 226 -16.56 23.09 -7.36
CA LYS A 226 -17.48 24.24 -7.55
C LYS A 226 -18.94 23.84 -7.76
N LYS A 227 -19.19 22.70 -8.40
CA LYS A 227 -20.53 22.22 -8.75
C LYS A 227 -20.76 20.86 -8.09
N GLN A 228 -21.98 20.59 -7.67
CA GLN A 228 -22.38 19.26 -7.22
C GLN A 228 -22.28 18.27 -8.39
N ASN A 229 -22.08 17.01 -8.08
CA ASN A 229 -21.85 15.89 -9.00
C ASN A 229 -20.56 16.03 -9.83
N THR A 230 -19.62 16.89 -9.40
CA THR A 230 -18.28 16.91 -10.00
C THR A 230 -17.37 15.90 -9.34
N ILE A 231 -16.68 15.12 -10.17
CA ILE A 231 -15.62 14.20 -9.76
C ILE A 231 -14.29 14.78 -10.24
N THR A 232 -13.29 14.71 -9.39
CA THR A 232 -11.93 15.20 -9.66
C THR A 232 -10.94 14.09 -9.39
N PHE A 233 -10.08 13.80 -10.38
CA PHE A 233 -8.98 12.86 -10.24
C PHE A 233 -7.67 13.61 -10.05
N THR A 234 -6.90 13.20 -9.04
CA THR A 234 -5.57 13.73 -8.76
C THR A 234 -4.55 12.62 -8.98
N LYS A 235 -3.73 12.77 -10.03
CA LYS A 235 -2.54 11.95 -10.23
C LYS A 235 -1.48 12.28 -9.17
N PRO A 236 -0.62 11.32 -8.79
CA PRO A 236 0.51 11.58 -7.90
C PRO A 236 1.34 12.76 -8.40
N TYR A 237 1.69 13.67 -7.48
CA TYR A 237 2.57 14.82 -7.75
C TYR A 237 2.06 15.83 -8.80
N GLU A 238 0.82 15.69 -9.26
CA GLU A 238 0.21 16.59 -10.25
C GLU A 238 -0.95 17.42 -9.67
N LYS A 239 -1.29 18.51 -10.38
CA LYS A 239 -2.55 19.22 -10.13
C LYS A 239 -3.72 18.38 -10.67
N PRO A 240 -4.92 18.47 -10.08
CA PRO A 240 -6.05 17.65 -10.49
C PRO A 240 -6.41 17.86 -11.97
N ILE A 241 -6.72 16.76 -12.66
CA ILE A 241 -7.02 16.73 -14.10
C ILE A 241 -8.50 16.36 -14.27
N HIS A 242 -9.18 17.04 -15.20
CA HIS A 242 -10.49 16.62 -15.68
C HIS A 242 -10.29 15.58 -16.78
N PHE A 243 -10.78 14.35 -16.57
CA PHE A 243 -10.42 13.19 -17.39
C PHE A 243 -10.91 13.36 -18.85
N LYS A 244 -10.00 13.16 -19.80
CA LYS A 244 -10.27 12.71 -21.17
C LYS A 244 -9.46 11.42 -21.30
N GLY A 245 -10.15 10.30 -21.47
CA GLY A 245 -9.52 8.98 -21.36
C GLY A 245 -8.58 8.70 -22.51
N GLU A 246 -7.32 8.43 -22.19
CA GLU A 246 -6.36 7.79 -23.09
C GLU A 246 -5.65 6.66 -22.33
N PRO A 247 -5.50 5.48 -22.95
CA PRO A 247 -4.82 4.34 -22.35
C PRO A 247 -3.30 4.57 -22.26
N ILE A 248 -2.71 4.25 -21.11
CA ILE A 248 -1.25 4.28 -20.91
C ILE A 248 -0.68 2.96 -21.46
N PHE A 249 -0.12 2.97 -22.66
CA PHE A 249 0.67 1.84 -23.15
C PHE A 249 2.10 1.97 -22.63
N MET A 250 2.58 0.99 -21.86
CA MET A 250 4.00 0.89 -21.48
C MET A 250 4.85 0.38 -22.65
N ASN A 251 4.93 1.16 -23.72
CA ASN A 251 5.95 0.99 -24.76
C ASN A 251 6.98 2.09 -24.54
N GLY A 252 7.90 1.90 -23.59
CA GLY A 252 8.81 2.98 -23.23
C GLY A 252 9.78 2.71 -22.08
N TYR A 253 10.39 3.80 -21.65
CA TYR A 253 11.45 3.84 -20.66
C TYR A 253 10.86 4.04 -19.26
N LEU A 254 11.23 3.15 -18.33
CA LEU A 254 10.89 3.28 -16.91
C LEU A 254 12.01 4.08 -16.22
N ILE A 255 11.68 5.29 -15.77
CA ILE A 255 12.61 6.13 -15.02
C ILE A 255 12.46 5.75 -13.55
N ALA A 256 13.45 5.05 -13.02
CA ALA A 256 13.48 4.53 -11.66
C ALA A 256 14.38 5.38 -10.77
N ALA A 257 13.87 5.84 -9.64
CA ALA A 257 14.65 6.54 -8.63
C ALA A 257 14.66 5.75 -7.31
N PHE A 258 15.84 5.42 -6.80
CA PHE A 258 16.01 4.89 -5.44
C PHE A 258 16.28 6.07 -4.52
N ILE A 259 15.34 6.39 -3.63
CA ILE A 259 15.46 7.57 -2.74
C ILE A 259 14.94 7.22 -1.35
N ARG A 260 15.67 7.59 -0.30
CA ARG A 260 15.20 7.60 1.09
C ARG A 260 14.69 8.99 1.46
N PRO A 261 13.39 9.31 1.37
CA PRO A 261 12.89 10.69 1.45
C PRO A 261 13.17 11.36 2.79
N LYS A 262 13.32 10.56 3.85
CA LYS A 262 13.58 11.02 5.22
C LYS A 262 15.07 11.25 5.51
N SER A 263 15.96 10.83 4.62
CA SER A 263 17.40 11.06 4.77
C SER A 263 17.79 12.51 4.49
N HIS A 264 18.93 12.96 5.02
CA HIS A 264 19.43 14.33 4.80
C HIS A 264 19.60 14.68 3.31
N ASP A 265 20.08 13.73 2.49
CA ASP A 265 20.18 13.91 1.04
C ASP A 265 18.80 13.78 0.36
N GLY A 266 17.95 12.84 0.82
CA GLY A 266 16.66 12.56 0.19
C GLY A 266 15.66 13.72 0.30
N VAL A 267 15.67 14.46 1.41
CA VAL A 267 14.84 15.68 1.56
C VAL A 267 15.19 16.73 0.50
N LYS A 268 16.43 16.76 0.01
CA LYS A 268 16.89 17.68 -1.05
C LYS A 268 16.68 17.10 -2.44
N PHE A 269 17.00 15.83 -2.64
CA PHE A 269 16.96 15.17 -3.95
C PHE A 269 15.53 14.81 -4.40
N PHE A 270 14.66 14.37 -3.47
CA PHE A 270 13.31 13.94 -3.84
C PHE A 270 12.45 15.05 -4.48
N PRO A 271 12.43 16.30 -3.98
CA PRO A 271 11.74 17.42 -4.66
C PRO A 271 12.23 17.69 -6.09
N ILE A 272 13.50 17.42 -6.38
CA ILE A 272 14.08 17.56 -7.72
C ILE A 272 13.49 16.50 -8.64
N VAL A 273 13.47 15.23 -8.20
CA VAL A 273 12.86 14.13 -8.97
C VAL A 273 11.35 14.34 -9.16
N LYS A 274 10.62 14.84 -8.14
CA LYS A 274 9.20 15.22 -8.30
C LYS A 274 9.01 16.31 -9.36
N SER A 275 9.90 17.31 -9.38
CA SER A 275 9.87 18.41 -10.34
C SER A 275 10.15 17.92 -11.76
N LEU A 276 11.12 17.00 -11.91
CA LEU A 276 11.44 16.33 -13.17
C LEU A 276 10.24 15.53 -13.70
N ALA A 277 9.66 14.65 -12.87
CA ALA A 277 8.48 13.86 -13.25
C ALA A 277 7.31 14.74 -13.75
N LYS A 278 7.13 15.91 -13.12
CA LYS A 278 6.12 16.90 -13.54
C LYS A 278 6.42 17.54 -14.91
N GLN A 279 7.69 17.71 -15.28
CA GLN A 279 8.07 18.21 -16.61
C GLN A 279 7.74 17.18 -17.71
N TYR A 280 7.99 15.90 -17.44
CA TYR A 280 7.77 14.80 -18.39
C TYR A 280 6.34 14.22 -18.37
N ARG A 281 5.41 14.78 -17.60
CA ARG A 281 4.03 14.26 -17.42
C ARG A 281 3.21 14.04 -18.71
N LYS A 282 3.55 14.73 -19.80
CA LYS A 282 2.87 14.63 -21.10
C LYS A 282 3.59 13.67 -22.06
N ASN A 283 4.74 13.14 -21.67
CA ASN A 283 5.49 12.21 -22.49
C ASN A 283 4.97 10.78 -22.25
N GLU A 284 4.29 10.24 -23.25
CA GLU A 284 3.68 8.92 -23.22
C GLU A 284 4.70 7.77 -23.19
N LYS A 285 5.97 8.04 -23.53
CA LYS A 285 7.06 7.06 -23.53
C LYS A 285 7.76 6.94 -22.17
N THR A 286 7.42 7.78 -21.19
CA THR A 286 8.06 7.79 -19.87
C THR A 286 7.09 7.44 -18.76
N ALA A 287 7.51 6.52 -17.90
CA ALA A 287 6.88 6.29 -16.61
C ALA A 287 7.91 6.50 -15.50
N PHE A 288 7.56 7.26 -14.46
CA PHE A 288 8.42 7.46 -13.29
C PHE A 288 8.00 6.53 -12.16
N ILE A 289 8.96 5.82 -11.58
CA ILE A 289 8.82 5.09 -10.33
C ILE A 289 9.86 5.57 -9.33
N TRP A 290 9.43 5.76 -8.09
CA TRP A 290 10.34 5.97 -6.97
C TRP A 290 10.21 4.79 -6.01
N VAL A 291 11.35 4.31 -5.52
CA VAL A 291 11.49 3.21 -4.58
C VAL A 291 12.27 3.72 -3.36
N ASP A 292 11.70 3.58 -2.17
CA ASP A 292 12.48 3.65 -0.93
C ASP A 292 13.15 2.28 -0.74
N PRO A 293 14.49 2.17 -0.86
CA PRO A 293 15.15 0.88 -0.72
C PRO A 293 14.91 0.27 0.67
N ASP A 294 14.74 1.07 1.72
CA ASP A 294 14.60 0.56 3.09
C ASP A 294 13.28 -0.21 3.30
N GLU A 295 12.27 0.04 2.46
CA GLU A 295 10.99 -0.70 2.44
C GLU A 295 11.13 -2.10 1.80
N PHE A 296 12.25 -2.39 1.13
CA PHE A 296 12.48 -3.63 0.38
C PHE A 296 13.86 -4.24 0.66
N PRO A 297 14.21 -4.54 1.92
CA PRO A 297 15.56 -5.00 2.30
C PRO A 297 16.02 -6.25 1.53
N ASN A 298 15.09 -7.17 1.23
CA ASN A 298 15.40 -8.41 0.50
C ASN A 298 15.74 -8.18 -0.99
N MET A 299 15.46 -7.00 -1.53
CA MET A 299 15.74 -6.65 -2.92
C MET A 299 17.08 -5.93 -3.09
N HIS A 300 17.75 -5.56 -2.01
CA HIS A 300 18.97 -4.75 -2.06
C HIS A 300 20.06 -5.38 -2.91
N GLU A 301 20.41 -6.63 -2.62
CA GLU A 301 21.46 -7.34 -3.36
C GLU A 301 21.06 -7.56 -4.82
N TYR A 302 19.78 -7.90 -5.07
CA TYR A 302 19.28 -8.08 -6.42
C TYR A 302 19.43 -6.81 -7.26
N TRP A 303 19.12 -5.64 -6.69
CA TRP A 303 19.29 -4.37 -7.38
C TRP A 303 20.76 -3.99 -7.54
N ARG A 304 21.58 -4.12 -6.48
CA ARG A 304 23.01 -3.79 -6.52
C ARG A 304 23.74 -4.61 -7.58
N SER A 305 23.59 -5.93 -7.55
CA SER A 305 24.29 -6.82 -8.47
C SER A 305 23.65 -6.83 -9.85
N GLY A 306 22.32 -6.74 -9.93
CA GLY A 306 21.58 -6.82 -11.18
C GLY A 306 21.72 -5.58 -12.05
N PHE A 307 21.57 -4.39 -11.46
CA PHE A 307 21.74 -3.11 -12.15
C PHE A 307 23.14 -2.52 -12.04
N ASN A 308 24.04 -3.14 -11.27
CA ASN A 308 25.38 -2.64 -10.97
C ASN A 308 25.38 -1.22 -10.36
N ILE A 309 24.49 -1.01 -9.37
CA ILE A 309 24.28 0.28 -8.72
C ILE A 309 24.57 0.25 -7.23
N ASN A 310 24.83 1.42 -6.64
CA ASN A 310 24.91 1.58 -5.20
C ASN A 310 23.67 2.30 -4.66
N ILE A 311 22.73 1.52 -4.11
CA ILE A 311 21.47 2.03 -3.52
C ILE A 311 21.63 2.60 -2.10
N GLU A 312 22.84 2.65 -1.54
CA GLU A 312 23.09 3.39 -0.28
C GLU A 312 22.90 4.91 -0.49
N ASN A 313 23.15 5.38 -1.70
CA ASN A 313 22.94 6.77 -2.08
C ASN A 313 21.64 6.91 -2.88
N ASN A 314 21.04 8.11 -2.86
CA ASN A 314 19.88 8.37 -3.69
C ASN A 314 20.32 8.48 -5.16
N ILE A 315 19.70 7.71 -6.05
CA ILE A 315 20.08 7.60 -7.45
C ILE A 315 18.84 7.56 -8.35
N ILE A 316 19.00 7.95 -9.61
CA ILE A 316 17.97 7.90 -10.64
C ILE A 316 18.54 7.26 -11.91
N GLY A 317 17.74 6.45 -12.58
CA GLY A 317 18.13 5.69 -13.76
C GLY A 317 16.98 5.50 -14.72
N VAL A 318 17.30 5.03 -15.90
CA VAL A 318 16.35 4.62 -16.93
C VAL A 318 16.50 3.12 -17.16
N VAL A 319 15.39 2.40 -17.08
CA VAL A 319 15.30 0.97 -17.36
C VAL A 319 14.45 0.77 -18.60
N ASN A 320 14.99 0.08 -19.60
CA ASN A 320 14.22 -0.38 -20.74
C ASN A 320 13.56 -1.71 -20.36
N VAL A 321 12.24 -1.70 -20.18
CA VAL A 321 11.47 -2.87 -19.72
C VAL A 321 11.48 -4.01 -20.74
N THR A 322 11.66 -3.69 -22.02
CA THR A 322 11.66 -4.67 -23.12
C THR A 322 13.02 -5.35 -23.26
N SER A 323 14.12 -4.59 -23.23
CA SER A 323 15.47 -5.17 -23.36
C SER A 323 16.09 -5.60 -22.03
N ASN A 324 15.48 -5.23 -20.91
CA ASN A 324 16.02 -5.43 -19.56
C ASN A 324 17.44 -4.86 -19.42
N GLU A 325 17.65 -3.68 -20.00
CA GLU A 325 18.89 -2.92 -19.89
C GLU A 325 18.61 -1.64 -19.10
N SER A 326 19.65 -1.07 -18.48
CA SER A 326 19.52 0.14 -17.68
C SER A 326 20.70 1.07 -17.80
N THR A 327 20.48 2.36 -17.58
CA THR A 327 21.52 3.36 -17.43
C THR A 327 21.20 4.26 -16.23
N TRP A 328 22.21 4.71 -15.51
CA TRP A 328 22.04 5.39 -14.22
C TRP A 328 22.79 6.72 -14.20
N TYR A 329 22.12 7.76 -13.71
CA TYR A 329 22.69 9.10 -13.63
C TYR A 329 23.86 9.13 -12.65
N ARG A 330 25.03 9.53 -13.14
CA ARG A 330 26.24 9.62 -12.33
C ARG A 330 26.27 10.96 -11.59
N ARG A 331 25.98 10.91 -10.29
CA ARG A 331 26.08 12.06 -9.38
C ARG A 331 27.55 12.39 -9.07
N THR A 332 27.86 13.67 -8.86
CA THR A 332 29.20 14.14 -8.46
C THR A 332 29.32 14.25 -6.94
N ALA A 333 30.54 14.13 -6.39
CA ALA A 333 30.75 14.09 -4.94
C ALA A 333 30.34 15.37 -4.17
N GLU A 334 30.22 16.51 -4.86
CA GLU A 334 29.82 17.81 -4.29
C GLU A 334 28.29 18.04 -4.35
N ASP A 335 27.58 17.15 -5.06
CA ASP A 335 26.14 17.01 -5.23
C ASP A 335 25.27 18.28 -5.21
N LYS A 336 25.38 19.04 -6.30
CA LYS A 336 24.48 20.16 -6.68
C LYS A 336 23.54 19.79 -7.84
N THR A 337 23.17 18.52 -8.00
CA THR A 337 22.30 18.08 -9.10
C THR A 337 21.02 18.91 -9.13
N THR A 338 20.72 19.53 -10.28
CA THR A 338 19.51 20.31 -10.49
C THR A 338 18.51 19.59 -11.38
N VAL A 339 17.28 20.10 -11.45
CA VAL A 339 16.25 19.56 -12.37
C VAL A 339 16.72 19.66 -13.83
N LYS A 340 17.45 20.73 -14.17
CA LYS A 340 17.95 20.94 -15.53
C LYS A 340 18.98 19.87 -15.91
N ASP A 341 19.90 19.54 -15.02
CA ASP A 341 20.93 18.53 -15.28
C ASP A 341 20.31 17.15 -15.52
N LEU A 342 19.31 16.78 -14.72
CA LEU A 342 18.58 15.52 -14.90
C LEU A 342 17.73 15.52 -16.17
N SER A 343 17.12 16.64 -16.53
CA SER A 343 16.33 16.77 -17.76
C SER A 343 17.23 16.61 -18.99
N THR A 344 18.38 17.29 -19.03
CA THR A 344 19.34 17.15 -20.14
C THR A 344 19.83 15.73 -20.27
N TRP A 345 20.23 15.09 -19.17
CA TRP A 345 20.64 13.69 -19.21
C TRP A 345 19.52 12.75 -19.69
N LEU A 346 18.28 12.96 -19.24
CA LEU A 346 17.16 12.13 -19.66
C LEU A 346 16.84 12.32 -21.15
N ASP A 347 16.94 13.54 -21.67
CA ASP A 347 16.80 13.81 -23.11
C ASP A 347 17.92 13.11 -23.90
N ASP A 348 19.17 13.15 -23.43
CA ASP A 348 20.30 12.44 -24.05
C ASP A 348 20.08 10.91 -24.08
N VAL A 349 19.52 10.34 -23.00
CA VAL A 349 19.14 8.92 -22.94
C VAL A 349 18.06 8.59 -23.97
N MET A 350 17.06 9.46 -24.09
CA MET A 350 15.93 9.27 -25.01
C MET A 350 16.33 9.36 -26.48
N ASP A 351 17.28 10.22 -26.79
CA ASP A 351 17.82 10.41 -28.13
C ASP A 351 18.88 9.35 -28.50
N GLY A 352 19.15 8.40 -27.59
CA GLY A 352 20.10 7.30 -27.80
C GLY A 352 21.57 7.71 -27.69
N SER A 353 21.84 8.89 -27.14
CA SER A 353 23.20 9.39 -26.92
C SER A 353 23.88 8.76 -25.71
N VAL A 354 23.11 8.09 -24.84
CA VAL A 354 23.61 7.36 -23.67
C VAL A 354 23.42 5.86 -23.87
N MET A 355 24.51 5.10 -23.70
CA MET A 355 24.48 3.64 -23.78
C MET A 355 23.84 3.01 -22.54
N PHE A 356 23.15 1.90 -22.75
CA PHE A 356 22.55 1.09 -21.71
C PHE A 356 23.45 -0.11 -21.37
N ASP A 357 23.47 -0.47 -20.10
CA ASP A 357 24.12 -1.68 -19.60
C ASP A 357 23.10 -2.82 -19.48
N SER A 358 23.48 -4.02 -19.89
CA SER A 358 22.63 -5.21 -19.74
C SER A 358 22.50 -5.65 -18.29
N PHE A 359 21.29 -6.06 -17.88
CA PHE A 359 21.05 -6.59 -16.54
C PHE A 359 21.82 -7.89 -16.27
N ASN A 360 22.49 -7.97 -15.13
CA ASN A 360 23.26 -9.17 -14.76
C ASN A 360 22.37 -10.27 -14.14
N SER A 361 21.84 -11.15 -14.98
CA SER A 361 20.98 -12.27 -14.57
C SER A 361 21.68 -13.36 -13.73
N LYS A 362 23.02 -13.34 -13.63
CA LYS A 362 23.81 -14.32 -12.87
C LYS A 362 24.07 -13.93 -11.42
N ALA A 363 23.58 -12.76 -10.98
CA ALA A 363 23.58 -12.35 -9.59
C ALA A 363 22.70 -13.28 -8.74
N ARG A 364 23.27 -14.39 -8.28
CA ARG A 364 22.60 -15.36 -7.40
C ARG A 364 22.38 -14.73 -6.02
N HIS A 365 21.24 -15.05 -5.39
CA HIS A 365 21.11 -14.92 -3.94
C HIS A 365 22.34 -15.53 -3.25
N PRO A 366 22.95 -14.88 -2.25
CA PRO A 366 24.03 -15.48 -1.50
C PRO A 366 23.53 -16.81 -0.95
N LYS A 367 24.23 -17.90 -1.29
CA LYS A 367 24.05 -19.17 -0.58
C LYS A 367 24.26 -18.84 0.88
N LYS A 368 23.25 -19.01 1.73
CA LYS A 368 23.45 -18.99 3.19
C LYS A 368 24.58 -19.97 3.47
N ASN A 369 25.72 -19.46 3.93
CA ASN A 369 26.78 -20.32 4.44
C ASN A 369 26.16 -21.15 5.57
N LYS A 370 26.16 -22.47 5.40
CA LYS A 370 25.91 -23.43 6.48
C LYS A 370 27.14 -23.41 7.38
N GLN A 371 27.23 -22.41 8.25
CA GLN A 371 28.17 -22.18 9.36
C GLN A 371 27.82 -20.74 9.75
N GLU A 372 27.09 -20.44 10.82
CA GLU A 372 27.15 -20.95 12.19
C GLU A 372 25.73 -21.02 12.79
N LEU A 373 25.45 -22.10 13.51
CA LEU A 373 24.41 -22.23 14.52
C LEU A 373 24.99 -23.07 15.65
#